data_AF-W5SGE5-F1
#
_entry.id   AF-W5SGE5-F1
#
_cell.length_a   1.000
_cell.length_b   1.000
_cell.length_c   1.000
_cell.angle_alpha   90.00
_cell.angle_beta   90.00
_cell.angle_gamma   90.00
#
_symmetry.space_group_name_H-M   'P 1'
#
loop_
_entity.id
_entity.type
_entity.pdbx_description
1 polymer ?
#
loop_
_entity_poly.entity_id
_entity_poly.type
_entity_poly.pdbx_seq_one_letter_code
_entity_poly.pdbx_strand_id
1 'polypeptide(L)'
;MNQDIEDNTQENKDTTNTNTKELSKTKESVTLSLKDYEEYRAYKESKEKEPINKHLSINERISRELADAEVREEQEHKLLLEATRINEIDTLALKHLSSHFNTAILLAKGYSLKDIMQAQRRELVKKYVPVEDIYAIAKVRDVQNLDGEVLEQLVNLAKVNIKKEFRLILASLLKVILNKFNK
;
A
#
# COMPACT_ATOMS: atom_id res chain seq x y z
N MET A 1 10.29 -6.16 72.82
CA MET A 1 10.39 -7.51 72.26
C MET A 1 11.42 -7.43 71.16
N ASN A 2 12.61 -7.96 71.43
CA ASN A 2 13.76 -8.02 70.54
C ASN A 2 13.55 -9.09 69.46
N GLN A 3 14.19 -8.90 68.31
CA GLN A 3 15.04 -9.87 67.59
C GLN A 3 15.45 -9.18 66.27
N ASP A 4 16.66 -8.63 66.16
CA ASP A 4 17.96 -9.29 65.92
C ASP A 4 18.04 -9.92 64.51
N ILE A 5 18.74 -9.25 63.60
CA ILE A 5 19.68 -9.89 62.66
C ILE A 5 20.87 -8.93 62.49
N GLU A 6 21.99 -9.28 63.14
CA GLU A 6 23.34 -8.84 62.79
C GLU A 6 23.77 -9.53 61.49
N ASP A 7 24.46 -8.82 60.60
CA ASP A 7 25.65 -9.39 59.98
C ASP A 7 26.66 -8.29 59.63
N ASN A 8 27.92 -8.66 59.76
CA ASN A 8 29.03 -7.87 60.25
C ASN A 8 30.06 -7.60 59.13
N THR A 9 30.89 -6.57 59.35
CA THR A 9 32.27 -6.40 58.84
C THR A 9 32.44 -6.07 57.33
N GLN A 10 33.31 -5.16 56.90
CA GLN A 10 34.56 -4.66 57.49
C GLN A 10 34.98 -3.34 56.82
N GLU A 11 35.16 -2.27 57.59
CA GLU A 11 35.95 -1.10 57.19
C GLU A 11 37.39 -1.55 56.90
N ASN A 12 37.89 -1.26 55.69
CA ASN A 12 39.30 -1.41 55.39
C ASN A 12 39.91 -0.04 55.07
N LYS A 13 40.87 0.31 55.91
CA LYS A 13 41.59 1.59 55.97
C LYS A 13 42.49 1.73 54.75
N ASP A 14 42.27 2.77 53.97
CA ASP A 14 43.18 3.16 52.91
C ASP A 14 44.42 3.84 53.53
N THR A 15 45.48 3.04 53.66
CA THR A 15 46.82 3.52 54.00
C THR A 15 47.73 3.01 52.89
N THR A 16 48.20 3.85 51.97
CA THR A 16 49.49 3.60 51.29
C THR A 16 50.05 4.90 50.68
N ASN A 17 50.98 5.49 51.42
CA ASN A 17 52.31 5.90 51.00
C ASN A 17 52.51 6.55 49.61
N THR A 18 52.85 7.83 49.68
CA THR A 18 53.78 8.50 48.77
C THR A 18 55.04 7.67 48.56
N ASN A 19 55.37 7.36 47.30
CA ASN A 19 56.76 7.20 46.89
C ASN A 19 56.93 7.47 45.39
N THR A 20 57.56 8.59 45.12
CA THR A 20 58.16 8.99 43.85
C THR A 20 59.24 7.99 43.46
N LYS A 21 59.12 7.40 42.26
CA LYS A 21 60.28 6.90 41.50
C LYS A 21 59.93 6.89 40.02
N GLU A 22 60.44 7.91 39.33
CA GLU A 22 60.55 7.93 37.87
C GLU A 22 61.35 6.71 37.40
N LEU A 23 60.84 5.99 36.41
CA LEU A 23 61.67 5.27 35.46
C LEU A 23 60.99 5.28 34.09
N SER A 24 61.43 6.26 33.29
CA SER A 24 61.51 6.28 31.82
C SER A 24 60.72 5.21 31.06
N LYS A 25 59.48 5.52 30.71
CA LYS A 25 58.91 5.06 29.44
C LYS A 25 59.19 6.15 28.41
N THR A 26 60.04 5.85 27.45
CA THR A 26 60.15 6.60 26.19
C THR A 26 58.77 6.56 25.54
N LYS A 27 57.90 7.51 25.87
CA LYS A 27 56.68 7.76 25.12
C LYS A 27 57.17 8.41 23.84
N GLU A 28 57.13 7.66 22.74
CA GLU A 28 57.17 8.25 21.42
C GLU A 28 56.06 9.31 21.37
N SER A 29 56.45 10.58 21.52
CA SER A 29 55.51 11.67 21.38
C SER A 29 55.22 11.75 19.89
N VAL A 30 54.10 11.16 19.48
CA VAL A 30 53.57 11.36 18.14
C VAL A 30 53.26 12.85 18.01
N THR A 31 54.15 13.60 17.38
CA THR A 31 53.95 15.02 17.06
C THR A 31 53.04 15.07 15.84
N LEU A 32 51.73 15.06 16.07
CA LEU A 32 50.75 15.39 15.03
C LEU A 32 50.91 16.87 14.66
N SER A 33 50.97 17.19 13.38
CA SER A 33 50.83 18.57 12.93
C SER A 33 49.44 19.09 13.31
N LEU A 34 49.31 20.40 13.58
CA LEU A 34 47.99 21.01 13.78
C LEU A 34 47.04 20.66 12.62
N LYS A 35 47.59 20.61 11.41
CA LYS A 35 46.84 20.29 10.20
C LYS A 35 46.29 18.85 10.22
N ASP A 36 47.09 17.90 10.69
CA ASP A 36 46.68 16.50 10.81
C ASP A 36 45.58 16.33 11.88
N TYR A 37 45.67 17.12 12.96
CA TYR A 37 44.66 17.13 14.02
C TYR A 37 43.33 17.73 13.54
N GLU A 38 43.39 18.82 12.78
CA GLU A 38 42.21 19.44 12.17
C GLU A 38 41.57 18.52 11.13
N GLU A 39 42.35 17.86 10.27
CA GLU A 39 41.86 16.86 9.31
C GLU A 39 41.22 15.67 10.02
N TYR A 40 41.82 15.18 11.11
CA TYR A 40 41.23 14.11 11.92
C TYR A 40 39.93 14.53 12.60
N ARG A 41 39.85 15.76 13.12
CA ARG A 41 38.61 16.32 13.70
C ARG A 41 37.52 16.44 12.65
N ALA A 42 37.84 16.95 11.47
CA ALA A 42 36.90 17.04 10.35
C ALA A 42 36.45 15.66 9.84
N TYR A 43 37.34 14.67 9.82
CA TYR A 43 37.02 13.28 9.47
C TYR A 43 36.09 12.61 10.49
N LYS A 44 36.35 12.80 11.79
CA LYS A 44 35.46 12.31 12.85
C LYS A 44 34.09 12.96 12.78
N GLU A 45 34.04 14.26 12.57
CA GLU A 45 32.81 15.02 12.47
C GLU A 45 32.02 14.67 11.20
N SER A 46 32.69 14.37 10.08
CA SER A 46 32.02 13.88 8.86
C SER A 46 31.49 12.45 9.01
N LYS A 47 32.18 11.59 9.76
CA LYS A 47 31.70 10.24 10.10
C LYS A 47 30.54 10.22 11.09
N GLU A 48 30.46 11.20 12.00
CA GLU A 48 29.29 11.39 12.88
C GLU A 48 28.10 12.05 12.15
N LYS A 49 28.36 12.80 11.08
CA LYS A 49 27.34 13.44 10.22
C LYS A 49 26.87 12.57 9.05
N GLU A 50 27.59 11.51 8.69
CA GLU A 50 27.11 10.51 7.74
C GLU A 50 25.94 9.73 8.38
N PRO A 51 24.74 9.71 7.78
CA PRO A 51 23.57 9.02 8.34
C PRO A 51 23.63 7.50 8.08
N ILE A 52 24.79 6.89 8.29
CA ILE A 52 25.01 5.46 8.09
C ILE A 52 24.92 4.81 9.47
N ASN A 53 23.74 4.28 9.78
CA ASN A 53 23.36 3.66 11.06
C ASN A 53 23.22 4.62 12.25
N LYS A 54 22.18 5.46 12.22
CA LYS A 54 21.48 5.77 13.47
C LYS A 54 20.92 4.44 13.99
N HIS A 55 21.60 3.81 14.95
CA HIS A 55 21.10 2.60 15.60
C HIS A 55 19.86 3.01 16.38
N LEU A 56 18.72 2.97 15.70
CA LEU A 56 17.41 3.26 16.26
C LEU A 56 17.26 2.42 17.54
N SER A 57 16.72 3.04 18.59
CA SER A 57 16.26 2.29 19.75
C SER A 57 15.32 1.18 19.29
N ILE A 58 15.26 0.06 20.01
CA ILE A 58 14.36 -1.06 19.70
C ILE A 58 12.94 -0.55 19.43
N ASN A 59 12.45 0.38 20.24
CA ASN A 59 11.13 0.98 20.08
C ASN A 59 11.01 1.80 18.78
N GLU A 60 12.02 2.61 18.45
CA GLU A 60 12.02 3.39 17.20
C GLU A 60 12.06 2.48 15.97
N ARG A 61 12.81 1.37 16.05
CA ARG A 61 12.87 0.35 15.01
C ARG A 61 11.52 -0.36 14.84
N ILE A 62 10.90 -0.79 15.95
CA ILE A 62 9.58 -1.43 15.93
C ILE A 62 8.53 -0.46 15.38
N SER A 63 8.51 0.79 15.84
CA SER A 63 7.55 1.80 15.35
C SER A 63 7.70 2.07 13.86
N ARG A 64 8.95 2.14 13.34
CA ARG A 64 9.18 2.27 11.90
C ARG A 64 8.73 1.04 11.14
N GLU A 65 9.08 -0.16 11.61
CA GLU A 65 8.72 -1.41 10.95
C GLU A 65 7.20 -1.62 10.90
N LEU A 66 6.49 -1.26 11.96
CA LEU A 66 5.03 -1.26 12.01
C LEU A 66 4.44 -0.25 11.02
N ALA A 67 4.95 0.98 10.98
CA ALA A 67 4.48 1.99 10.03
C ALA A 67 4.73 1.55 8.57
N ASP A 68 5.90 1.00 8.28
CA ASP A 68 6.23 0.50 6.95
C ASP A 68 5.36 -0.71 6.57
N ALA A 69 5.01 -1.57 7.54
CA ALA A 69 4.12 -2.71 7.34
C ALA A 69 2.69 -2.26 7.01
N GLU A 70 2.17 -1.28 7.75
CA GLU A 70 0.85 -0.69 7.51
C GLU A 70 0.77 -0.06 6.11
N VAL A 71 1.79 0.70 5.71
CA VAL A 71 1.86 1.27 4.35
C VAL A 71 1.87 0.19 3.27
N ARG A 72 2.60 -0.91 3.47
CA ARG A 72 2.59 -2.04 2.52
C ARG A 72 1.22 -2.72 2.46
N GLU A 73 0.61 -2.99 3.60
CA GLU A 73 -0.71 -3.60 3.68
C GLU A 73 -1.76 -2.74 2.96
N GLU A 74 -1.75 -1.42 3.16
CA GLU A 74 -2.64 -0.51 2.44
C GLU A 74 -2.44 -0.56 0.92
N GLN A 75 -1.18 -0.64 0.46
CA GLN A 75 -0.86 -0.72 -0.97
C GLN A 75 -1.33 -2.04 -1.57
N GLU A 76 -1.08 -3.16 -0.89
CA GLU A 76 -1.55 -4.48 -1.30
C GLU A 76 -3.07 -4.53 -1.38
N HIS A 77 -3.75 -3.98 -0.38
CA HIS A 77 -5.21 -3.89 -0.38
C HIS A 77 -5.73 -3.04 -1.55
N LYS A 78 -5.11 -1.89 -1.85
CA LYS A 78 -5.46 -1.06 -3.01
C LYS A 78 -5.29 -1.82 -4.33
N LEU A 79 -4.18 -2.56 -4.47
CA LEU A 79 -3.92 -3.38 -5.66
C LEU A 79 -4.95 -4.51 -5.82
N LEU A 80 -5.30 -5.19 -4.72
CA LEU A 80 -6.30 -6.26 -4.72
C LEU A 80 -7.69 -5.74 -5.14
N LEU A 81 -8.10 -4.58 -4.63
CA LEU A 81 -9.36 -3.95 -5.01
C LEU A 81 -9.39 -3.61 -6.50
N GLU A 82 -8.32 -3.03 -7.03
CA GLU A 82 -8.26 -2.66 -8.45
C GLU A 82 -8.23 -3.91 -9.35
N ALA A 83 -7.49 -4.96 -8.97
CA ALA A 83 -7.49 -6.24 -9.70
C ALA A 83 -8.88 -6.89 -9.72
N THR A 84 -9.58 -6.87 -8.58
CA THR A 84 -10.95 -7.38 -8.46
C THR A 84 -11.90 -6.61 -9.38
N ARG A 85 -11.79 -5.28 -9.38
CA ARG A 85 -12.59 -4.40 -10.24
C ARG A 85 -12.34 -4.66 -11.71
N ILE A 86 -11.08 -4.76 -12.14
CA ILE A 86 -10.71 -5.09 -13.53
C ILE A 86 -11.35 -6.41 -13.95
N ASN A 87 -11.20 -7.46 -13.13
CA ASN A 87 -11.74 -8.78 -13.44
C ASN A 87 -13.27 -8.78 -13.53
N GLU A 88 -13.95 -8.02 -12.69
CA GLU A 88 -15.41 -7.90 -12.74
C GLU A 88 -15.87 -7.24 -14.05
N ILE A 89 -15.23 -6.13 -14.45
CA ILE A 89 -15.55 -5.44 -15.70
C ILE A 89 -15.28 -6.34 -16.90
N ASP A 90 -14.13 -7.01 -16.96
CA ASP A 90 -13.78 -7.91 -18.05
C ASP A 90 -14.78 -9.08 -18.15
N THR A 91 -15.17 -9.65 -17.02
CA THR A 91 -16.17 -10.72 -16.97
C THR A 91 -17.55 -10.25 -17.46
N LEU A 92 -17.97 -9.04 -17.06
CA LEU A 92 -19.23 -8.46 -17.51
C LEU A 92 -19.18 -8.16 -19.01
N ALA A 93 -18.09 -7.59 -19.49
CA ALA A 93 -17.87 -7.30 -20.91
C ALA A 93 -17.94 -8.58 -21.75
N LEU A 94 -17.23 -9.63 -21.34
CA LEU A 94 -17.22 -10.91 -22.04
C LEU A 94 -18.61 -11.54 -22.16
N LYS A 95 -19.44 -11.42 -21.11
CA LYS A 95 -20.78 -12.02 -21.07
C LYS A 95 -21.84 -11.19 -21.79
N HIS A 96 -21.72 -9.87 -21.77
CA HIS A 96 -22.81 -8.96 -22.09
C HIS A 96 -22.52 -8.02 -23.26
N LEU A 97 -21.27 -7.88 -23.68
CA LEU A 97 -20.88 -7.09 -24.85
C LEU A 97 -20.57 -7.99 -26.06
N SER A 98 -20.36 -7.35 -27.21
CA SER A 98 -19.95 -8.05 -28.43
C SER A 98 -18.47 -8.45 -28.36
N SER A 99 -18.06 -9.40 -29.20
CA SER A 99 -16.67 -9.86 -29.30
C SER A 99 -15.66 -8.76 -29.63
N HIS A 100 -16.11 -7.62 -30.16
CA HIS A 100 -15.28 -6.44 -30.41
C HIS A 100 -14.67 -5.85 -29.13
N PHE A 101 -15.29 -6.09 -27.98
CA PHE A 101 -14.82 -5.63 -26.67
C PHE A 101 -14.01 -6.69 -25.92
N ASN A 102 -13.65 -7.80 -26.57
CA ASN A 102 -12.86 -8.85 -25.94
C ASN A 102 -11.42 -8.37 -25.64
N THR A 103 -11.01 -8.49 -24.38
CA THR A 103 -9.71 -8.02 -23.91
C THR A 103 -8.53 -8.72 -24.61
N ALA A 104 -8.56 -10.04 -24.79
CA ALA A 104 -7.48 -10.77 -25.46
C ALA A 104 -7.30 -10.33 -26.91
N ILE A 105 -8.40 -10.12 -27.64
CA ILE A 105 -8.37 -9.64 -29.03
C ILE A 105 -7.83 -8.21 -29.11
N LEU A 106 -8.24 -7.33 -28.19
CA LEU A 106 -7.81 -5.94 -28.19
C LEU A 106 -6.34 -5.78 -27.74
N LEU A 107 -5.89 -6.57 -26.77
CA LEU A 107 -4.47 -6.63 -26.37
C LEU A 107 -3.60 -7.13 -27.53
N ALA A 108 -4.04 -8.16 -28.25
CA ALA A 108 -3.32 -8.66 -29.44
C ALA A 108 -3.22 -7.62 -30.56
N LYS A 109 -4.16 -6.67 -30.63
CA LYS A 109 -4.13 -5.53 -31.56
C LYS A 109 -3.26 -4.36 -31.08
N GLY A 110 -2.69 -4.45 -29.87
CA GLY A 110 -1.81 -3.43 -29.30
C GLY A 110 -2.52 -2.32 -28.52
N TYR A 111 -3.81 -2.46 -28.22
CA TYR A 111 -4.49 -1.49 -27.34
C TYR A 111 -4.03 -1.65 -25.89
N SER A 112 -3.96 -0.54 -25.16
CA SER A 112 -3.61 -0.58 -23.74
C SER A 112 -4.77 -1.15 -22.91
N LEU A 113 -4.46 -1.87 -21.83
CA LEU A 113 -5.49 -2.40 -20.92
C LEU A 113 -6.38 -1.28 -20.37
N LYS A 114 -5.80 -0.11 -20.09
CA LYS A 114 -6.53 1.06 -19.58
C LYS A 114 -7.60 1.52 -20.57
N ASP A 115 -7.26 1.65 -21.84
CA ASP A 115 -8.20 2.11 -22.87
C ASP A 115 -9.29 1.06 -23.13
N ILE A 116 -8.91 -0.23 -23.12
CA ILE A 116 -9.85 -1.35 -23.23
C ILE A 116 -10.87 -1.30 -22.09
N MET A 117 -10.40 -1.21 -20.85
CA MET A 117 -11.26 -1.13 -19.66
C MET A 117 -12.19 0.08 -19.73
N GLN A 118 -11.69 1.23 -20.16
CA GLN A 118 -12.51 2.44 -20.30
C GLN A 118 -13.60 2.26 -21.37
N ALA A 119 -13.25 1.71 -22.54
CA ALA A 119 -14.20 1.44 -23.61
C ALA A 119 -15.28 0.44 -23.16
N GLN A 120 -14.89 -0.64 -22.48
CA GLN A 120 -15.83 -1.63 -21.93
C GLN A 120 -16.79 -1.00 -20.92
N ARG A 121 -16.28 -0.20 -19.97
CA ARG A 121 -17.11 0.51 -18.98
C ARG A 121 -18.14 1.41 -19.66
N ARG A 122 -17.72 2.21 -20.65
CA ARG A 122 -18.63 3.09 -21.40
C ARG A 122 -19.68 2.32 -22.17
N GLU A 123 -19.30 1.23 -22.83
CA GLU A 123 -20.24 0.42 -23.60
C GLU A 123 -21.25 -0.32 -22.70
N LEU A 124 -20.81 -0.81 -21.52
CA LEU A 124 -21.72 -1.38 -20.52
C LEU A 124 -22.77 -0.35 -20.07
N VAL A 125 -22.35 0.88 -19.78
CA VAL A 125 -23.27 1.96 -19.41
C VAL A 125 -24.23 2.27 -20.55
N LYS A 126 -23.72 2.46 -21.76
CA LYS A 126 -24.53 2.77 -22.95
C LYS A 126 -25.62 1.72 -23.21
N LYS A 127 -25.32 0.45 -22.95
CA LYS A 127 -26.23 -0.66 -23.22
C LYS A 127 -27.27 -0.88 -22.12
N TYR A 128 -26.90 -0.68 -20.85
CA TYR A 128 -27.71 -1.10 -19.71
C TYR A 128 -28.21 0.05 -18.82
N VAL A 129 -27.83 1.30 -19.09
CA VAL A 129 -28.30 2.47 -18.34
C VAL A 129 -29.17 3.34 -19.26
N PRO A 130 -30.41 3.66 -18.86
CA PRO A 130 -31.25 4.61 -19.59
C PRO A 130 -30.59 5.97 -19.75
N VAL A 131 -30.83 6.63 -20.88
CA VAL A 131 -30.22 7.93 -21.19
C VAL A 131 -30.64 9.00 -20.17
N GLU A 132 -31.84 8.88 -19.61
CA GLU A 132 -32.37 9.76 -18.57
C GLU A 132 -31.53 9.67 -17.29
N ASP A 133 -31.15 8.47 -16.87
CA ASP A 133 -30.31 8.24 -15.69
C ASP A 133 -28.87 8.70 -15.93
N ILE A 134 -28.34 8.48 -17.14
CA ILE A 134 -27.02 9.01 -17.56
C ILE A 134 -27.03 10.54 -17.45
N TYR A 135 -28.07 11.19 -17.97
CA TYR A 135 -28.20 12.64 -17.91
C TYR A 135 -28.40 13.14 -16.47
N ALA A 136 -29.17 12.43 -15.65
CA ALA A 136 -29.40 12.81 -14.26
C ALA A 136 -28.10 12.86 -13.45
N ILE A 137 -27.23 11.86 -13.64
CA ILE A 137 -25.97 11.68 -12.91
C ILE A 137 -24.85 12.51 -13.53
N ALA A 138 -24.63 12.40 -14.84
CA ALA A 138 -23.47 12.98 -15.50
C ALA A 138 -23.72 14.36 -16.14
N LYS A 139 -24.98 14.83 -16.17
CA LYS A 139 -25.41 16.06 -16.88
C LYS A 139 -25.07 16.08 -18.37
N VAL A 140 -24.71 14.94 -18.94
CA VAL A 140 -24.44 14.73 -20.36
C VAL A 140 -25.27 13.54 -20.85
N ARG A 141 -25.56 13.52 -22.16
CA ARG A 141 -26.30 12.41 -22.79
C ARG A 141 -25.38 11.35 -23.38
N ASP A 142 -24.12 11.70 -23.65
CA ASP A 142 -23.14 10.81 -24.26
C ASP A 142 -22.10 10.36 -23.22
N VAL A 143 -21.71 9.08 -23.32
CA VAL A 143 -20.76 8.42 -22.43
C VAL A 143 -19.32 8.50 -22.94
N GLN A 144 -19.09 8.96 -24.18
CA GLN A 144 -17.76 8.97 -24.81
C GLN A 144 -16.70 9.75 -24.06
N ASN A 145 -17.09 10.79 -23.31
CA ASN A 145 -16.14 11.61 -22.55
C ASN A 145 -16.24 11.37 -21.04
N LEU A 146 -16.99 10.35 -20.61
CA LEU A 146 -17.11 10.03 -19.19
C LEU A 146 -15.89 9.26 -18.70
N ASP A 147 -15.42 9.64 -17.53
CA ASP A 147 -14.33 8.99 -16.81
C ASP A 147 -14.51 9.15 -15.29
N GLY A 148 -13.49 8.73 -14.54
CA GLY A 148 -13.44 8.91 -13.09
C GLY A 148 -14.61 8.27 -12.33
N GLU A 149 -15.07 9.02 -11.31
CA GLU A 149 -16.11 8.60 -10.37
C GLU A 149 -17.51 8.58 -10.99
N VAL A 150 -17.83 9.54 -11.87
CA VAL A 150 -19.13 9.60 -12.55
C VAL A 150 -19.34 8.35 -13.40
N LEU A 151 -18.32 7.95 -14.17
CA LEU A 151 -18.38 6.70 -14.92
C LEU A 151 -18.53 5.49 -13.99
N GLU A 152 -17.91 5.52 -12.80
CA GLU A 152 -18.02 4.42 -11.85
C GLU A 152 -19.42 4.25 -11.28
N GLN A 153 -20.06 5.36 -10.91
CA GLN A 153 -21.44 5.34 -10.44
C GLN A 153 -22.38 4.78 -11.51
N LEU A 154 -22.19 5.18 -12.76
CA LEU A 154 -22.97 4.67 -13.89
C LEU A 154 -22.71 3.19 -14.18
N VAL A 155 -21.47 2.72 -14.05
CA VAL A 155 -21.14 1.29 -14.18
C VAL A 155 -21.80 0.47 -13.08
N ASN A 156 -21.84 0.98 -11.85
CA ASN A 156 -22.56 0.33 -10.75
C ASN A 156 -24.08 0.26 -11.02
N LEU A 157 -24.65 1.31 -11.61
CA LEU A 157 -26.04 1.30 -12.06
C LEU A 157 -26.27 0.27 -13.17
N ALA A 158 -25.36 0.20 -14.15
CA ALA A 158 -25.39 -0.80 -15.22
C ALA A 158 -25.39 -2.23 -14.65
N LYS A 159 -24.53 -2.52 -13.67
CA LYS A 159 -24.47 -3.81 -12.96
C LYS A 159 -25.80 -4.18 -12.33
N VAL A 160 -26.47 -3.23 -11.69
CA VAL A 160 -27.80 -3.45 -11.08
C VAL A 160 -28.85 -3.74 -12.17
N ASN A 161 -28.81 -3.02 -13.29
CA ASN A 161 -29.77 -3.19 -14.37
C ASN A 161 -29.59 -4.52 -15.10
N ILE A 162 -28.36 -4.96 -15.36
CA ILE A 162 -28.06 -6.30 -15.91
C ILE A 162 -28.69 -7.40 -15.03
N LYS A 163 -28.55 -7.31 -13.71
CA LYS A 163 -29.16 -8.25 -12.76
C LYS A 163 -30.70 -8.20 -12.77
N LYS A 164 -31.29 -7.03 -13.01
CA LYS A 164 -32.75 -6.88 -13.13
C LYS A 164 -33.27 -7.51 -14.42
N GLU A 165 -32.64 -7.24 -15.56
CA GLU A 165 -33.03 -7.80 -16.86
C GLU A 165 -32.98 -9.32 -16.84
N PHE A 166 -31.91 -9.91 -16.30
CA PHE A 166 -31.80 -11.37 -16.18
C PHE A 166 -32.96 -11.98 -15.39
N ARG A 167 -33.37 -11.35 -14.28
CA ARG A 167 -34.52 -11.80 -13.48
C ARG A 167 -35.83 -11.69 -14.23
N LEU A 168 -36.01 -10.61 -15.01
CA LEU A 168 -37.21 -10.42 -15.83
C LEU A 168 -37.31 -11.46 -16.94
N ILE A 169 -36.20 -11.74 -17.63
CA ILE A 169 -36.14 -12.78 -18.68
C ILE A 169 -36.47 -14.14 -18.08
N LEU A 170 -35.88 -14.49 -16.94
CA LEU A 170 -36.14 -15.76 -16.27
C LEU A 170 -37.61 -15.90 -15.84
N ALA A 171 -38.21 -14.84 -15.28
CA ALA A 171 -39.61 -14.83 -14.89
C ALA A 171 -40.54 -15.01 -16.12
N SER A 172 -40.24 -14.32 -17.22
CA SER A 172 -40.97 -14.47 -18.48
C SER A 172 -40.86 -15.88 -19.05
N LEU A 173 -39.66 -16.48 -19.05
CA LEU A 173 -39.45 -17.87 -19.51
C LEU A 173 -40.21 -18.88 -18.64
N LEU A 174 -40.14 -18.74 -17.31
CA LEU A 174 -40.89 -19.60 -16.39
C LEU A 174 -42.40 -19.49 -16.63
N LYS A 175 -42.92 -18.27 -16.83
CA LYS A 175 -44.34 -18.06 -17.14
C LYS A 175 -44.77 -18.74 -18.45
N VAL A 176 -43.93 -18.67 -19.49
CA VAL A 176 -44.18 -19.35 -20.77
C VAL A 176 -44.18 -20.87 -20.60
N ILE A 177 -43.23 -21.41 -19.83
CA ILE A 177 -43.13 -22.85 -19.54
C ILE A 177 -44.36 -23.34 -18.75
N LEU A 178 -44.71 -22.66 -17.66
CA LEU A 178 -45.90 -22.98 -16.85
C LEU A 178 -47.19 -22.96 -17.67
N ASN A 179 -47.37 -21.96 -18.54
CA ASN A 179 -48.53 -21.89 -19.43
C ASN A 179 -48.58 -23.02 -20.47
N LYS A 180 -47.43 -23.60 -20.84
CA LYS A 180 -47.34 -24.73 -21.78
C LYS A 180 -47.67 -26.07 -21.11
N PHE A 181 -47.45 -26.20 -19.80
CA PHE A 181 -47.76 -27.42 -19.03
C PHE A 181 -49.19 -27.44 -18.44
N ASN A 182 -49.87 -26.29 -18.37
CA ASN A 182 -51.26 -26.17 -17.91
C ASN A 182 -52.31 -26.24 -19.05
N LYS A 183 -51.91 -26.72 -20.24
CA LYS A 183 -52.78 -27.05 -21.37
C LYS A 183 -52.67 -28.53 -21.68
#